data_AF-A0A1V5MX69-F1
#
_entry.id   AF-A0A1V5MX69-F1
#
_cell.length_a   1.000
_cell.length_b   1.000
_cell.length_c   1.000
_cell.angle_alpha   90.00
_cell.angle_beta   90.00
_cell.angle_gamma   90.00
#
_symmetry.space_group_name_H-M   'P 1'
#
loop_
_entity.id
_entity.type
_entity.pdbx_description
1 polymer ?
#
loop_
_entity_poly.entity_id
_entity_poly.type
_entity_poly.pdbx_seq_one_letter_code
_entity_poly.pdbx_strand_id
1 'polypeptide(L)'
;MKSVVCLGVLFFGFSAMALSGGCASKAELDRCVRRNALAQERIEGLLAAQEEERKRLEQCQQELELVSKKGGYWQEQMDALQRTLAEKNALIDQLTAQLGQTALPPELSNALADWAKDSDLVTYDEKTGIVRFKSDLLFNKGEDTVQADAQGQLEKLSGIMNTPAAEGLRD
;
A
#
# COMPACT_ATOMS: atom_id res chain seq x y z
N MET A 1 56.59 -89.86 -19.66
CA MET A 1 55.56 -89.41 -20.63
C MET A 1 54.20 -89.05 -20.00
N LYS A 2 53.95 -89.28 -18.70
CA LYS A 2 52.66 -88.90 -18.05
C LYS A 2 52.61 -87.44 -17.57
N SER A 3 53.76 -86.81 -17.28
CA SER A 3 53.81 -85.42 -16.77
C SER A 3 53.60 -84.34 -17.84
N VAL A 4 53.95 -84.61 -19.10
CA VAL A 4 53.82 -83.64 -20.21
C VAL A 4 52.36 -83.51 -20.68
N VAL A 5 51.57 -84.58 -20.56
CA VAL A 5 50.14 -84.58 -20.92
C VAL A 5 49.30 -83.80 -19.91
N CYS A 6 49.62 -83.88 -18.60
CA CYS A 6 48.93 -83.07 -17.58
C CYS A 6 49.21 -81.57 -17.74
N LEU A 7 50.43 -81.18 -18.10
CA LEU A 7 50.79 -79.77 -18.27
C LEU A 7 50.09 -79.13 -19.49
N GLY A 8 49.95 -79.89 -20.59
CA GLY A 8 49.23 -79.45 -21.79
C GLY A 8 47.73 -79.29 -21.58
N VAL A 9 47.10 -80.21 -20.82
CA VAL A 9 45.65 -80.14 -20.51
C VAL A 9 45.33 -78.98 -19.58
N LEU A 10 46.22 -78.65 -18.64
CA LEU A 10 46.06 -77.47 -17.78
C LEU A 10 46.22 -76.16 -18.56
N PHE A 11 47.14 -76.09 -19.52
CA PHE A 11 47.34 -74.89 -20.35
C PHE A 11 46.19 -74.66 -21.34
N PHE A 12 45.67 -75.73 -21.96
CA PHE A 12 44.52 -75.65 -22.88
C PHE A 12 43.20 -75.42 -22.14
N GLY A 13 43.04 -75.98 -20.93
CA GLY A 13 41.86 -75.75 -20.08
C GLY A 13 41.77 -74.32 -19.55
N PHE A 14 42.91 -73.68 -19.23
CA PHE A 14 42.93 -72.31 -18.74
C PHE A 14 42.65 -71.28 -19.86
N SER A 15 43.10 -71.55 -21.09
CA SER A 15 42.81 -70.70 -22.26
C SER A 15 41.33 -70.75 -22.68
N ALA A 16 40.67 -71.90 -22.53
CA ALA A 16 39.22 -72.03 -22.77
C ALA A 16 38.36 -71.33 -21.71
N MET A 17 38.85 -71.25 -20.46
CA MET A 17 38.12 -70.60 -19.36
C MET A 17 38.29 -69.08 -19.31
N ALA A 18 39.36 -68.54 -19.89
CA ALA A 18 39.59 -67.10 -20.03
C ALA A 18 38.74 -66.45 -21.14
N LEU A 19 38.22 -67.23 -22.09
CA LEU A 19 37.36 -66.73 -23.18
C LEU A 19 35.85 -66.79 -22.86
N SER A 20 35.46 -67.45 -21.76
CA SER A 20 34.06 -67.51 -21.28
C SER A 20 33.73 -66.50 -20.18
N GLY A 21 34.73 -65.74 -19.69
CA GLY A 21 34.55 -64.72 -18.64
C GLY A 21 34.23 -63.30 -19.15
N GLY A 22 34.00 -63.13 -20.45
CA GLY A 22 33.89 -61.82 -21.11
C GLY A 22 32.55 -61.58 -21.81
N CYS A 23 31.42 -61.73 -21.10
CA CYS A 23 30.10 -61.42 -21.65
C CYS A 23 29.21 -60.70 -20.62
N ALA A 24 29.65 -59.57 -20.08
CA ALA A 24 28.70 -58.46 -19.99
C ALA A 24 28.55 -58.00 -21.44
N SER A 25 27.46 -58.39 -22.11
CA SER A 25 27.32 -58.16 -23.54
C SER A 25 27.45 -56.65 -23.82
N LYS A 26 28.07 -56.24 -24.94
CA LYS A 26 28.17 -54.82 -25.34
C LYS A 26 26.83 -54.07 -25.18
N ALA A 27 25.72 -54.78 -25.43
CA ALA A 27 24.36 -54.29 -25.23
C ALA A 27 23.99 -53.96 -23.77
N GLU A 28 24.51 -54.69 -22.77
CA GLU A 28 24.33 -54.40 -21.34
C GLU A 28 25.12 -53.18 -20.89
N LEU A 29 26.35 -53.02 -21.37
CA LEU A 29 27.16 -51.82 -21.12
C LEU A 29 26.46 -50.59 -21.72
N ASP A 30 26.03 -50.68 -22.99
CA ASP A 30 25.31 -49.60 -23.67
C ASP A 30 23.97 -49.28 -22.97
N ARG A 31 23.27 -50.30 -22.42
CA ARG A 31 22.06 -50.10 -21.62
C ARG A 31 22.37 -49.40 -20.29
N CYS A 32 23.47 -49.75 -19.63
CA CYS A 32 23.89 -49.12 -18.38
C CYS A 32 24.27 -47.65 -18.59
N VAL A 33 25.06 -47.35 -19.62
CA VAL A 33 25.46 -45.98 -19.98
C VAL A 33 24.22 -45.13 -20.31
N ARG A 34 23.28 -45.64 -21.11
CA ARG A 34 22.02 -44.92 -21.41
C ARG A 34 21.21 -44.64 -20.16
N ARG A 35 21.10 -45.61 -19.24
CA ARG A 35 20.37 -45.42 -17.98
C ARG A 35 21.05 -44.39 -17.08
N ASN A 36 22.38 -44.39 -17.02
CA ASN A 36 23.14 -43.41 -16.26
C ASN A 36 22.96 -42.00 -16.84
N ALA A 37 23.05 -41.85 -18.16
CA ALA A 37 22.79 -40.58 -18.84
C ALA A 37 21.38 -40.03 -18.56
N LEU A 38 20.35 -40.88 -18.63
CA LEU A 38 18.97 -40.49 -18.28
C LEU A 38 18.82 -40.12 -16.80
N ALA A 39 19.53 -40.83 -15.90
CA ALA A 39 19.54 -40.50 -14.49
C ALA A 39 20.22 -39.15 -14.23
N GLN A 40 21.34 -38.87 -14.92
CA GLN A 40 22.03 -37.59 -14.85
C GLN A 40 21.15 -36.44 -15.36
N GLU A 41 20.48 -36.60 -16.50
CA GLU A 41 19.54 -35.61 -17.03
C GLU A 41 18.41 -35.32 -16.03
N ARG A 42 17.87 -36.36 -15.38
CA ARG A 42 16.83 -36.19 -14.36
C ARG A 42 17.34 -35.45 -13.13
N ILE A 43 18.57 -35.74 -12.69
CA ILE A 43 19.21 -35.05 -11.57
C ILE A 43 19.42 -33.57 -11.91
N GLU A 44 19.96 -33.28 -13.09
CA GLU A 44 20.17 -31.90 -13.56
C GLU A 44 18.85 -31.14 -13.65
N GLY A 45 17.79 -31.76 -14.19
CA GLY A 45 16.46 -31.14 -14.25
C GLY A 45 15.86 -30.87 -12.86
N LEU A 46 16.05 -31.79 -11.90
CA LEU A 46 15.59 -31.59 -10.52
C LEU A 46 16.38 -30.49 -9.80
N LEU A 47 17.69 -30.42 -10.01
CA LEU A 47 18.53 -29.35 -9.46
C LEU A 47 18.15 -27.99 -10.04
N ALA A 48 17.93 -27.91 -11.36
CA ALA A 48 17.46 -26.67 -12.00
C ALA A 48 16.10 -26.21 -11.45
N ALA A 49 15.15 -27.13 -11.28
CA ALA A 49 13.85 -26.82 -10.68
C ALA A 49 14.00 -26.38 -9.21
N GLN A 50 14.90 -27.01 -8.45
CA GLN A 50 15.17 -26.62 -7.06
C GLN A 50 15.77 -25.21 -6.98
N GLU A 51 16.70 -24.86 -7.87
CA GLU A 51 17.28 -23.52 -7.93
C GLU A 51 16.26 -22.46 -8.34
N GLU A 52 15.37 -22.78 -9.27
CA GLU A 52 14.30 -21.88 -9.67
C GLU A 52 13.34 -21.60 -8.52
N GLU A 53 12.86 -22.63 -7.83
CA GLU A 53 11.98 -22.45 -6.67
C GLU A 53 12.68 -21.73 -5.52
N ARG A 54 13.98 -21.97 -5.31
CA ARG A 54 14.76 -21.21 -4.33
C ARG A 54 14.82 -19.72 -4.67
N LYS A 55 15.09 -19.38 -5.93
CA LYS A 55 15.10 -17.98 -6.40
C LYS A 55 13.73 -17.32 -6.23
N ARG A 56 12.64 -18.03 -6.52
CA ARG A 56 11.27 -17.54 -6.32
C ARG A 56 10.98 -17.26 -4.84
N LEU A 57 11.41 -18.16 -3.95
CA LEU A 57 11.27 -17.97 -2.51
C LEU A 57 12.07 -16.75 -2.02
N GLU A 58 13.33 -16.61 -2.47
CA GLU A 58 14.17 -15.45 -2.12
C GLU A 58 13.54 -14.13 -2.60
N GLN A 59 12.98 -14.09 -3.82
CA GLN A 59 12.27 -12.92 -4.35
C GLN A 59 11.03 -12.59 -3.51
N CYS A 60 10.20 -13.59 -3.22
CA CYS A 60 8.99 -13.42 -2.41
C CYS A 60 9.31 -12.92 -1.00
N GLN A 61 10.39 -13.44 -0.38
CA GLN A 61 10.87 -12.97 0.92
C GLN A 61 11.32 -11.51 0.87
N GLN A 62 12.07 -11.11 -0.16
CA GLN A 62 12.49 -9.71 -0.33
C GLN A 62 11.28 -8.78 -0.54
N GLU A 63 10.31 -9.19 -1.33
CA GLU A 63 9.07 -8.42 -1.53
C GLU A 63 8.29 -8.27 -0.22
N LEU A 64 8.17 -9.35 0.56
CA LEU A 64 7.52 -9.32 1.87
C LEU A 64 8.24 -8.40 2.85
N GLU A 65 9.57 -8.41 2.87
CA GLU A 65 10.36 -7.47 3.69
C GLU A 65 10.16 -6.02 3.26
N LEU A 66 10.09 -5.74 1.96
CA LEU A 66 9.84 -4.40 1.45
C LEU A 66 8.44 -3.91 1.80
N VAL A 67 7.43 -4.77 1.63
CA VAL A 67 6.03 -4.44 1.96
C VAL A 67 5.85 -4.26 3.46
N SER A 68 6.44 -5.13 4.29
CA SER A 68 6.37 -5.01 5.75
C SER A 68 7.05 -3.74 6.26
N LYS A 69 8.23 -3.37 5.71
CA LYS A 69 8.90 -2.10 6.02
C LYS A 69 8.02 -0.90 5.66
N LYS A 70 7.42 -0.91 4.46
CA LYS A 70 6.47 0.14 4.05
C LYS A 70 5.25 0.19 4.97
N GLY A 71 4.70 -0.96 5.34
CA GLY A 71 3.58 -1.06 6.29
C GLY A 71 3.91 -0.42 7.63
N GLY A 72 5.08 -0.73 8.21
CA GLY A 72 5.55 -0.12 9.46
C GLY A 72 5.72 1.40 9.36
N TYR A 73 6.30 1.90 8.25
CA TYR A 73 6.43 3.33 8.00
C TYR A 73 5.07 4.04 7.93
N TRP A 74 4.08 3.48 7.22
CA TRP A 74 2.75 4.07 7.14
C TRP A 74 2.00 4.00 8.48
N GLN A 75 2.22 2.96 9.27
CA GLN A 75 1.67 2.83 10.62
C GLN A 75 2.20 3.95 11.53
N GLU A 76 3.52 4.19 11.52
CA GLU A 76 4.15 5.26 12.31
C GLU A 76 3.64 6.65 11.91
N GLN A 77 3.50 6.90 10.61
CA GLN A 77 2.93 8.14 10.09
C GLN A 77 1.46 8.33 10.50
N MET A 78 0.68 7.25 10.51
CA MET A 78 -0.71 7.29 10.96
C MET A 78 -0.79 7.65 12.45
N ASP A 79 0.02 7.00 13.29
CA ASP A 79 0.06 7.28 14.73
C ASP A 79 0.50 8.72 15.02
N ALA A 80 1.50 9.23 14.27
CA ALA A 80 1.95 10.62 14.40
C ALA A 80 0.83 11.61 14.04
N LEU A 81 0.15 11.40 12.90
CA LEU A 81 -0.97 12.25 12.47
C LEU A 81 -2.14 12.20 13.46
N GLN A 82 -2.47 11.02 14.00
CA GLN A 82 -3.51 10.87 15.01
C GLN A 82 -3.18 11.62 16.30
N ARG A 83 -1.93 11.57 16.77
CA ARG A 83 -1.48 12.36 17.93
C ARG A 83 -1.59 13.86 17.66
N THR A 84 -1.12 14.32 16.51
CA THR A 84 -1.23 15.74 16.13
C THR A 84 -2.69 16.19 16.05
N LEU A 85 -3.58 15.38 15.48
CA LEU A 85 -5.01 15.70 15.46
C LEU A 85 -5.59 15.79 16.87
N ALA A 86 -5.26 14.85 17.76
CA ALA A 86 -5.71 14.89 19.15
C ALA A 86 -5.21 16.15 19.88
N GLU A 87 -3.93 16.50 19.72
CA GLU A 87 -3.34 17.72 20.29
C GLU A 87 -4.02 18.99 19.76
N LYS A 88 -4.28 19.06 18.45
CA LYS A 88 -4.95 20.21 17.82
C LYS A 88 -6.41 20.33 18.26
N ASN A 89 -7.14 19.23 18.35
CA ASN A 89 -8.51 19.24 18.84
C ASN A 89 -8.57 19.66 20.31
N ALA A 90 -7.67 19.16 21.17
CA ALA A 90 -7.60 19.59 22.57
C ALA A 90 -7.29 21.10 22.70
N LEU A 91 -6.42 21.62 21.83
CA LEU A 91 -6.14 23.06 21.78
C LEU A 91 -7.37 23.86 21.32
N ILE A 92 -8.08 23.38 20.29
CA ILE A 92 -9.34 24.00 19.84
C ILE A 92 -10.36 24.01 20.97
N ASP A 93 -10.53 22.91 21.70
CA ASP A 93 -11.46 22.83 22.83
C ASP A 93 -11.08 23.80 23.94
N GLN A 94 -9.78 23.89 24.26
CA GLN A 94 -9.26 24.85 25.24
C GLN A 94 -9.52 26.30 24.81
N LEU A 95 -9.23 26.64 23.56
CA LEU A 95 -9.47 27.98 23.02
C LEU A 95 -10.96 28.30 22.97
N THR A 96 -11.80 27.34 22.59
CA THR A 96 -13.26 27.49 22.56
C THR A 96 -13.82 27.71 23.96
N ALA A 97 -13.28 27.01 24.97
CA ALA A 97 -13.64 27.22 26.37
C ALA A 97 -13.19 28.60 26.89
N GLN A 98 -12.02 29.08 26.46
CA GLN A 98 -11.47 30.39 26.85
C GLN A 98 -12.18 31.57 26.18
N LEU A 99 -12.54 31.41 24.91
CA LEU A 99 -13.27 32.42 24.14
C LEU A 99 -14.74 32.51 24.57
N GLY A 100 -15.20 31.56 25.38
CA GLY A 100 -16.62 31.30 25.62
C GLY A 100 -17.26 30.81 24.32
N GLN A 101 -18.21 29.90 24.40
CA GLN A 101 -19.11 29.74 23.27
C GLN A 101 -19.85 31.07 23.11
N THR A 102 -19.39 31.93 22.22
CA THR A 102 -20.24 32.91 21.57
C THR A 102 -21.11 32.13 20.60
N ALA A 103 -21.91 31.19 21.14
CA ALA A 103 -23.10 30.73 20.49
C ALA A 103 -23.86 32.02 20.17
N LEU A 104 -24.02 32.29 18.88
CA LEU A 104 -24.73 33.48 18.42
C LEU A 104 -26.08 33.51 19.15
N PRO A 105 -26.50 34.67 19.68
CA PRO A 105 -27.83 34.80 20.27
C PRO A 105 -28.86 34.14 19.34
N PRO A 106 -29.82 33.37 19.88
CA PRO A 106 -30.70 32.54 19.05
C PRO A 106 -31.47 33.36 18.00
N GLU A 107 -31.78 34.61 18.33
CA GLU A 107 -32.38 35.60 17.42
C GLU A 107 -31.49 35.90 16.20
N LEU A 108 -30.19 36.09 16.43
CA LEU A 108 -29.20 36.35 15.38
C LEU A 108 -28.91 35.09 14.55
N SER A 109 -28.79 33.93 15.20
CA SER A 109 -28.58 32.64 14.52
C SER A 109 -29.74 32.33 13.57
N ASN A 110 -30.99 32.54 14.01
CA ASN A 110 -32.18 32.34 13.16
C ASN A 110 -32.22 33.33 11.99
N ALA A 111 -31.91 34.61 12.23
CA ALA A 111 -31.86 35.61 11.17
C ALA A 111 -30.81 35.29 10.09
N LEU A 112 -29.63 34.78 10.49
CA LEU A 112 -28.58 34.35 9.57
C LEU A 112 -28.95 33.06 8.83
N ALA A 113 -29.57 32.10 9.52
CA ALA A 113 -30.04 30.86 8.90
C ALA A 113 -31.15 31.11 7.87
N ASP A 114 -32.10 32.00 8.17
CA ASP A 114 -33.20 32.35 7.25
C ASP A 114 -32.67 33.14 6.04
N TRP A 115 -31.75 34.07 6.26
CA TRP A 115 -31.09 34.78 5.15
C TRP A 115 -30.27 33.83 4.24
N ALA A 116 -29.60 32.84 4.79
CA ALA A 116 -28.84 31.85 4.01
C ALA A 116 -29.74 30.87 3.24
N LYS A 117 -30.98 30.61 3.70
CA LYS A 117 -31.97 29.83 2.93
C LYS A 117 -32.45 30.58 1.69
N ASP A 118 -32.58 31.90 1.81
CA ASP A 118 -33.10 32.78 0.76
C ASP A 118 -32.01 33.25 -0.23
N SER A 119 -30.76 32.81 -0.06
CA SER A 119 -29.61 33.28 -0.82
C SER A 119 -28.77 32.13 -1.36
N ASP A 120 -28.74 31.96 -2.68
CA ASP A 120 -27.84 31.00 -3.34
C ASP A 120 -26.35 31.39 -3.23
N LEU A 121 -26.05 32.60 -2.77
CA LEU A 121 -24.69 33.16 -2.69
C LEU A 121 -24.02 32.92 -1.33
N VAL A 122 -24.78 32.48 -0.33
CA VAL A 122 -24.36 32.42 1.06
C VAL A 122 -24.69 31.07 1.67
N THR A 123 -23.81 30.57 2.51
CA THR A 123 -24.05 29.38 3.33
C THR A 123 -23.81 29.70 4.80
N TYR A 124 -24.71 29.26 5.67
CA TYR A 124 -24.58 29.40 7.12
C TYR A 124 -24.34 28.03 7.76
N ASP A 125 -23.38 27.95 8.68
CA ASP A 125 -23.12 26.76 9.49
C ASP A 125 -23.62 27.00 10.93
N GLU A 126 -24.77 26.40 11.25
CA GLU A 126 -25.41 26.51 12.58
C GLU A 126 -24.52 26.00 13.72
N LYS A 127 -23.57 25.09 13.45
CA LYS A 127 -22.69 24.52 14.48
C LYS A 127 -21.57 25.46 14.88
N THR A 128 -21.13 26.30 13.95
CA THR A 128 -19.99 27.20 14.15
C THR A 128 -20.40 28.67 14.17
N GLY A 129 -21.62 29.00 13.78
CA GLY A 129 -22.09 30.38 13.62
C GLY A 129 -21.45 31.11 12.43
N ILE A 130 -20.76 30.39 11.54
CA ILE A 130 -19.99 30.99 10.44
C ILE A 130 -20.89 31.19 9.22
N VAL A 131 -20.89 32.42 8.71
CA VAL A 131 -21.43 32.77 7.40
C VAL A 131 -20.29 32.71 6.38
N ARG A 132 -20.46 31.92 5.31
CA ARG A 132 -19.53 31.85 4.19
C ARG A 132 -20.20 32.36 2.92
N PHE A 133 -19.57 33.35 2.29
CA PHE A 133 -19.90 33.78 0.94
C PHE A 133 -19.20 32.88 -0.07
N LYS A 134 -19.87 32.60 -1.19
CA LYS A 134 -19.22 31.98 -2.35
C LYS A 134 -18.26 32.98 -2.97
N SER A 135 -16.96 32.83 -2.70
CA SER A 135 -15.91 33.81 -3.01
C SER A 135 -15.82 34.23 -4.48
N ASP A 136 -16.18 33.33 -5.40
CA ASP A 136 -16.17 33.59 -6.86
C ASP A 136 -17.23 34.62 -7.32
N LEU A 137 -18.19 34.95 -6.45
CA LEU A 137 -19.34 35.79 -6.80
C LEU A 137 -19.29 37.18 -6.11
N LEU A 138 -18.34 37.38 -5.19
CA LEU A 138 -18.16 38.69 -4.55
C LEU A 138 -17.34 39.63 -5.42
N PHE A 139 -16.30 39.11 -6.08
CA PHE A 139 -15.33 39.91 -6.84
C PHE A 139 -15.11 39.28 -8.21
N ASN A 140 -14.91 40.10 -9.24
CA ASN A 140 -14.43 39.59 -10.52
C ASN A 140 -12.95 39.23 -10.43
N LYS A 141 -12.49 38.33 -11.30
CA LYS A 141 -11.11 37.88 -11.32
C LYS A 141 -10.15 39.04 -11.57
N GLY A 142 -9.37 39.41 -10.55
CA GLY A 142 -8.37 40.47 -10.62
C GLY A 142 -8.92 41.88 -10.36
N GLU A 143 -10.18 41.99 -9.94
CA GLU A 143 -10.80 43.26 -9.52
C GLU A 143 -11.08 43.23 -8.01
N ASP A 144 -11.03 44.40 -7.38
CA ASP A 144 -11.39 44.62 -5.96
C ASP A 144 -12.82 45.17 -5.81
N THR A 145 -13.52 45.37 -6.92
CA THR A 145 -14.89 45.91 -6.94
C THR A 145 -15.90 44.80 -6.67
N VAL A 146 -16.81 45.04 -5.72
CA VAL A 146 -17.89 44.10 -5.38
C VAL A 146 -18.94 44.08 -6.49
N GLN A 147 -19.30 42.88 -6.96
CA GLN A 147 -20.35 42.69 -7.97
C GLN A 147 -21.70 43.22 -7.49
N ALA A 148 -22.52 43.78 -8.38
CA ALA A 148 -23.82 44.38 -8.02
C ALA A 148 -24.75 43.39 -7.30
N ASP A 149 -24.74 42.12 -7.72
CA ASP A 149 -25.56 41.06 -7.12
C ASP A 149 -25.09 40.68 -5.70
N ALA A 150 -23.79 40.88 -5.40
CA ALA A 150 -23.19 40.66 -4.09
C ALA A 150 -23.39 41.84 -3.13
N GLN A 151 -23.49 43.07 -3.65
CA GLN A 151 -23.72 44.27 -2.81
C GLN A 151 -25.00 44.14 -1.98
N GLY A 152 -26.10 43.69 -2.59
CA GLY A 152 -27.37 43.50 -1.88
C GLY A 152 -27.30 42.44 -0.77
N GLN A 153 -26.43 41.43 -0.90
CA GLN A 153 -26.21 40.42 0.14
C GLN A 153 -25.36 40.96 1.29
N LEU A 154 -24.35 41.79 0.99
CA LEU A 154 -23.56 42.48 2.01
C LEU A 154 -24.40 43.50 2.78
N GLU A 155 -25.30 44.22 2.11
CA GLU A 155 -26.26 45.12 2.76
C GLU A 155 -27.16 44.35 3.73
N LYS A 156 -27.73 43.21 3.30
CA LYS A 156 -28.53 42.34 4.18
C LYS A 156 -27.75 41.85 5.41
N LEU A 157 -26.51 41.38 5.21
CA LEU A 157 -25.64 40.99 6.33
C LEU A 157 -25.42 42.15 7.29
N SER A 158 -25.08 43.33 6.76
CA SER A 158 -24.88 44.53 7.58
C SER A 158 -26.14 44.93 8.34
N GLY A 159 -27.33 44.75 7.75
CA GLY A 159 -28.60 44.97 8.41
C GLY A 159 -28.80 44.03 9.60
N ILE A 160 -28.51 42.74 9.42
CA ILE A 160 -28.60 41.73 10.49
C ILE A 160 -27.58 42.04 11.62
N MET A 161 -26.34 42.38 11.26
CA MET A 161 -25.29 42.74 12.22
C MET A 161 -25.54 44.09 12.91
N ASN A 162 -26.40 44.95 12.38
CA ASN A 162 -26.79 46.21 13.00
C ASN A 162 -27.94 46.07 14.00
N THR A 163 -28.47 44.86 14.21
CA THR A 163 -29.52 44.62 15.18
C THR A 163 -28.99 44.63 16.62
N PRO A 164 -29.85 44.93 17.63
CA PRO A 164 -29.46 44.83 19.04
C PRO A 164 -28.94 43.44 19.44
N ALA A 165 -29.42 42.38 18.78
CA ALA A 165 -28.98 41.01 19.00
C ALA A 165 -27.50 40.77 18.65
N ALA A 166 -26.86 41.67 17.90
CA ALA A 166 -25.45 41.58 17.52
C ALA A 166 -24.54 42.56 18.29
N GLU A 167 -25.07 43.32 19.27
CA GLU A 167 -24.33 44.38 19.97
C GLU A 167 -23.05 43.87 20.65
N GLY A 168 -23.11 42.73 21.34
CA GLY A 168 -21.94 42.11 22.00
C GLY A 168 -20.92 41.43 21.07
N LEU A 169 -21.08 41.54 19.74
CA LEU A 169 -20.18 40.97 18.73
C LEU A 169 -19.44 42.05 17.92
N ARG A 170 -19.67 43.34 18.21
CA ARG A 170 -19.20 44.49 17.41
C ARG A 170 -18.01 45.24 18.04
N ASP A 171 -17.50 44.78 19.18
CA ASP A 171 -16.42 45.39 19.95
C ASP A 171 -15.02 44.94 19.51
#